data_AF-A0A7V9D2I2-F1
#
_entry.id   AF-A0A7V9D2I2-F1
#
_cell.length_a   1.000
_cell.length_b   1.000
_cell.length_c   1.000
_cell.angle_alpha   90.00
_cell.angle_beta   90.00
_cell.angle_gamma   90.00
#
_symmetry.space_group_name_H-M   'P 1'
#
loop_
_entity.id
_entity.type
_entity.pdbx_description
1 polymer ?
#
loop_
_entity_poly.entity_id
_entity_poly.type
_entity_poly.pdbx_seq_one_letter_code
_entity_poly.pdbx_strand_id
1 'polypeptide(L)'
;MNGPSIELHIKEIALHGVPPEHRDRIGVAFERELTRLLVSEGLPGKMARDDELTNLDGGTIRLMPGAGPEDMGAQIAQAVYGGLEE
;
A
#
# COMPACT_ATOMS: atom_id res chain seq x y z
N MET A 1 -3.20 13.68 19.24
CA MET A 1 -2.12 14.31 18.44
C MET A 1 -2.76 14.73 17.12
N ASN A 2 -2.76 16.01 16.79
CA ASN A 2 -3.24 16.49 15.48
C ASN A 2 -2.06 16.34 14.51
N GLY A 3 -1.94 15.17 13.89
CA GLY A 3 -1.01 14.98 12.78
C GLY A 3 -1.45 15.80 11.56
N PRO A 4 -0.56 16.02 10.58
CA PRO A 4 -0.95 16.62 9.32
C PRO A 4 -2.06 15.79 8.66
N SER A 5 -3.06 16.47 8.08
CA SER A 5 -4.07 15.81 7.26
C SER A 5 -3.46 15.57 5.89
N ILE A 6 -3.46 14.31 5.45
CA ILE A 6 -2.88 13.91 4.16
C ILE A 6 -3.99 13.27 3.34
N GLU A 7 -4.04 13.64 2.06
CA GLU A 7 -4.82 12.95 1.06
C GLU A 7 -3.85 12.24 0.11
N LEU A 8 -3.86 10.92 0.13
CA LEU A 8 -3.01 10.11 -0.75
C LEU A 8 -3.83 9.67 -1.96
N HIS A 9 -3.46 10.16 -3.14
CA HIS A 9 -4.07 9.74 -4.39
C HIS A 9 -3.16 8.76 -5.14
N ILE A 10 -3.58 7.50 -5.20
CA ILE A 10 -2.90 6.48 -6.01
C ILE A 10 -3.68 6.32 -7.31
N LYS A 11 -3.07 6.75 -8.42
CA LYS A 11 -3.72 6.72 -9.73
C LYS A 11 -4.02 5.30 -10.19
N GLU A 12 -3.05 4.40 -10.08
CA GLU A 12 -3.18 3.02 -10.52
C GLU A 12 -2.19 2.11 -9.79
N ILE A 13 -2.61 0.87 -9.53
CA ILE A 13 -1.75 -0.22 -9.08
C ILE A 13 -1.85 -1.32 -10.13
N ALA A 14 -0.74 -1.58 -10.83
CA ALA A 14 -0.65 -2.65 -11.81
C ALA A 14 -0.26 -3.96 -11.12
N LEU A 15 -1.21 -4.89 -11.01
CA LEU A 15 -0.98 -6.22 -10.46
C LEU A 15 -0.94 -7.26 -11.60
N HIS A 16 0.23 -7.83 -11.83
CA HIS A 16 0.41 -8.88 -12.83
C HIS A 16 0.22 -10.26 -12.20
N GLY A 17 -0.40 -11.19 -12.95
CA GLY A 17 -0.58 -12.58 -12.49
C GLY A 17 -1.70 -12.79 -11.46
N VAL A 18 -2.51 -11.76 -11.18
CA VAL A 18 -3.66 -11.84 -10.28
C VAL A 18 -4.94 -12.08 -11.09
N PRO A 19 -5.81 -13.02 -10.68
CA PRO A 19 -7.12 -13.21 -11.32
C PRO A 19 -7.97 -11.93 -11.27
N PRO A 20 -8.59 -11.49 -12.38
CA PRO A 20 -9.39 -10.27 -12.43
C PRO A 20 -10.50 -10.21 -11.38
N GLU A 21 -11.09 -11.35 -11.02
CA GLU A 21 -12.13 -11.50 -10.00
C GLU A 21 -11.65 -11.14 -8.58
N HIS A 22 -10.34 -11.01 -8.36
CA HIS A 22 -9.76 -10.62 -7.07
C HIS A 22 -9.43 -9.13 -6.99
N ARG A 23 -9.46 -8.42 -8.12
CA ARG A 23 -9.04 -7.00 -8.22
C ARG A 23 -9.70 -6.12 -7.17
N ASP A 24 -11.03 -6.15 -7.08
CA ASP A 24 -11.78 -5.25 -6.19
C ASP A 24 -11.52 -5.58 -4.72
N ARG A 25 -11.47 -6.87 -4.38
CA ARG A 25 -11.20 -7.32 -3.01
C ARG A 25 -9.78 -6.96 -2.56
N ILE A 26 -8.80 -7.10 -3.46
CA ILE A 26 -7.42 -6.69 -3.21
C ILE A 26 -7.35 -5.18 -3.02
N GLY A 27 -8.01 -4.39 -3.88
CA GLY A 27 -8.02 -2.94 -3.78
C GLY A 27 -8.58 -2.44 -2.44
N VAL A 28 -9.73 -2.98 -2.02
CA VAL A 28 -10.35 -2.63 -0.73
C VAL A 28 -9.43 -3.01 0.44
N ALA A 29 -8.83 -4.21 0.41
CA ALA A 29 -7.93 -4.65 1.47
C ALA A 29 -6.64 -3.82 1.52
N PHE A 30 -6.10 -3.46 0.37
CA PHE A 30 -4.94 -2.56 0.22
C PHE A 30 -5.23 -1.19 0.84
N GLU A 31 -6.33 -0.54 0.45
CA GLU A 31 -6.68 0.81 0.94
C GLU A 31 -6.87 0.80 2.46
N ARG A 32 -7.57 -0.22 2.97
CA ARG A 32 -7.81 -0.38 4.41
C ARG A 32 -6.50 -0.55 5.18
N GLU A 33 -5.60 -1.40 4.71
CA GLU A 33 -4.34 -1.66 5.40
C GLU A 33 -3.38 -0.46 5.30
N LEU A 34 -3.28 0.18 4.14
CA LEU A 34 -2.43 1.37 3.99
C LEU A 34 -2.92 2.51 4.87
N THR A 35 -4.24 2.72 4.95
CA THR A 35 -4.85 3.68 5.88
C THR A 35 -4.50 3.34 7.33
N ARG A 36 -4.59 2.05 7.70
CA ARG A 36 -4.21 1.60 9.06
C ARG A 36 -2.75 1.93 9.36
N LEU A 37 -1.83 1.65 8.44
CA LEU A 37 -0.39 1.91 8.60
C LEU A 37 -0.13 3.41 8.76
N LEU A 38 -0.66 4.25 7.88
CA LEU A 38 -0.52 5.71 7.95
C LEU A 38 -1.06 6.30 9.26
N VAL A 39 -2.18 5.78 9.77
CA VAL A 39 -2.77 6.22 11.05
C VAL A 39 -1.98 5.72 12.25
N SER A 40 -1.48 4.48 12.21
CA SER A 40 -0.87 3.81 13.37
C SER A 40 0.61 4.13 13.51
N GLU A 41 1.33 4.20 12.41
CA GLU A 41 2.79 4.34 12.35
C GLU A 41 3.20 5.75 11.89
N GLY A 42 2.28 6.48 11.26
CA GLY A 42 2.48 7.87 10.84
C GLY A 42 2.91 7.97 9.38
N LEU A 43 3.30 9.18 9.00
CA LEU A 43 3.78 9.49 7.65
C LEU A 43 5.21 8.98 7.44
N PRO A 44 5.45 8.19 6.38
CA PRO A 44 6.79 7.75 6.04
C PRO A 44 7.73 8.90 5.67
N GLY A 45 9.03 8.68 5.91
CA GLY A 45 10.07 9.68 5.71
C GLY A 45 10.15 10.27 4.30
N LYS A 46 9.88 9.48 3.24
CA LYS A 46 9.84 9.99 1.85
C LYS A 46 8.66 10.92 1.60
N MET A 47 7.48 10.60 2.14
CA MET A 47 6.28 11.45 2.01
C MET A 47 6.38 12.75 2.82
N ALA A 48 7.17 12.75 3.89
CA ALA A 48 7.42 13.97 4.67
C ALA A 48 8.39 14.95 3.97
N ARG A 49 9.13 14.48 2.96
CA ARG A 49 10.19 15.26 2.28
C ARG A 49 9.82 15.68 0.87
N ASP A 50 9.09 14.83 0.15
CA ASP A 50 8.73 15.05 -1.25
C ASP A 50 7.22 14.93 -1.47
N ASP A 51 6.66 15.98 -2.07
CA ASP A 51 5.22 16.11 -2.36
C ASP A 51 4.80 15.20 -3.53
N GLU A 52 5.75 14.75 -4.35
CA GLU A 52 5.52 13.96 -5.56
C GLU A 52 6.60 12.88 -5.72
N LEU A 53 6.19 11.61 -5.62
CA LEU A 53 7.06 10.45 -5.82
C LEU A 53 6.84 9.87 -7.22
N THR A 54 7.83 10.03 -8.12
CA THR A 54 7.72 9.56 -9.51
C THR A 54 7.83 8.04 -9.64
N ASN A 55 8.57 7.40 -8.73
CA ASN A 55 8.70 5.94 -8.69
C ASN A 55 8.95 5.48 -7.26
N LEU A 56 8.31 4.37 -6.89
CA LEU A 56 8.48 3.71 -5.61
C LEU A 56 8.75 2.24 -5.88
N ASP A 57 9.93 1.77 -5.47
CA ASP A 57 10.14 0.33 -5.31
C ASP A 57 9.42 -0.11 -4.04
N GLY A 58 8.23 -0.70 -4.21
CA GLY A 58 7.46 -1.27 -3.11
C GLY A 58 8.03 -2.59 -2.58
N GLY A 59 9.17 -3.06 -3.10
CA GLY A 59 9.80 -4.29 -2.67
C GLY A 59 9.11 -5.56 -3.18
N THR A 60 9.33 -6.67 -2.47
CA THR A 60 8.84 -8.00 -2.86
C THR A 60 7.75 -8.48 -1.92
N ILE A 61 6.59 -8.85 -2.47
CA ILE A 61 5.54 -9.55 -1.72
C ILE A 61 5.73 -11.07 -1.84
N ARG A 62 5.43 -11.81 -0.77
CA ARG A 62 5.52 -13.28 -0.78
C ARG A 62 4.16 -13.88 -0.42
N LEU A 63 3.40 -14.16 -1.48
CA LEU A 63 2.08 -14.76 -1.35
C LEU A 63 2.22 -16.24 -0.99
N MET A 64 1.63 -16.63 0.14
CA MET A 64 1.56 -18.04 0.53
C MET A 64 0.55 -18.78 -0.37
N PRO A 65 0.74 -20.08 -0.63
CA PRO A 65 -0.27 -20.90 -1.30
C PRO A 65 -1.61 -20.81 -0.55
N GLY A 66 -2.68 -20.46 -1.26
CA GLY A 66 -4.01 -20.28 -0.68
C GLY A 66 -4.26 -18.92 -0.03
N ALA A 67 -3.31 -17.97 -0.10
CA ALA A 67 -3.54 -16.59 0.34
C ALA A 67 -4.75 -16.00 -0.39
N GLY A 68 -5.67 -15.42 0.39
CA GLY A 68 -6.86 -14.80 -0.14
C GLY A 68 -6.58 -13.40 -0.72
N PRO A 69 -7.53 -12.83 -1.48
CA PRO A 69 -7.45 -11.45 -1.96
C PRO A 69 -7.17 -10.43 -0.86
N GLU A 70 -7.70 -10.65 0.34
CA GLU A 70 -7.51 -9.78 1.49
C GLU A 70 -6.07 -9.80 2.00
N ASP A 71 -5.47 -10.99 2.10
CA ASP A 71 -4.07 -11.15 2.51
C ASP A 71 -3.13 -10.53 1.48
N MET A 72 -3.44 -10.69 0.19
CA MET A 72 -2.68 -10.07 -0.90
C MET A 72 -2.71 -8.54 -0.77
N GLY A 73 -3.89 -7.95 -0.62
CA GLY A 73 -4.02 -6.49 -0.48
C GLY A 73 -3.26 -5.94 0.73
N ALA A 74 -3.34 -6.62 1.88
CA ALA A 74 -2.61 -6.23 3.07
C ALA A 74 -1.09 -6.30 2.89
N GLN A 75 -0.57 -7.37 2.29
CA GLN A 75 0.87 -7.49 2.03
C GLN A 75 1.37 -6.44 1.04
N ILE A 76 0.59 -6.12 0.00
CA ILE A 76 0.94 -5.06 -0.95
C ILE A 76 1.02 -3.71 -0.23
N ALA A 77 0.07 -3.41 0.65
CA ALA A 77 0.06 -2.16 1.43
C ALA A 77 1.28 -2.05 2.36
N GLN A 78 1.67 -3.14 3.02
CA GLN A 78 2.86 -3.19 3.87
C GLN A 78 4.14 -2.97 3.07
N ALA A 79 4.23 -3.57 1.88
CA ALA A 79 5.38 -3.43 1.00
C ALA A 79 5.52 -1.99 0.48
N VAL A 80 4.41 -1.37 0.06
CA VAL A 80 4.36 0.06 -0.33
C VAL A 80 4.75 0.96 0.85
N TYR A 81 4.19 0.75 2.04
CA TYR A 81 4.52 1.55 3.22
C TYR A 81 6.01 1.45 3.58
N GLY A 82 6.58 0.23 3.58
CA GLY A 82 8.01 0.02 3.82
C GLY A 82 8.89 0.72 2.78
N GLY A 83 8.54 0.66 1.49
CA GLY A 83 9.27 1.38 0.44
C GLY A 83 9.26 2.90 0.60
N LEU A 84 8.27 3.45 1.30
CA LEU A 84 8.14 4.88 1.61
C LEU A 84 8.95 5.30 2.86
N GLU A 85 9.34 4.34 3.71
CA GLU A 85 10.19 4.57 4.89
C GLU A 85 11.68 4.64 4.55
N GLU A 86 12.14 3.80 3.60
CA GLU A 86 13.55 3.75 3.17
C GLU A 86 14.04 5.05 2.51
#